data_AF-A0A1U7NFN6-F1
#
_entry.id   AF-A0A1U7NFN6-F1
#
_cell.length_a   1.000
_cell.length_b   1.000
_cell.length_c   1.000
_cell.angle_alpha   90.00
_cell.angle_beta   90.00
_cell.angle_gamma   90.00
#
_symmetry.space_group_name_H-M   'P 1'
#
loop_
_entity.id
_entity.type
_entity.pdbx_description
1 polymer ?
#
loop_
_entity_poly.entity_id
_entity_poly.type
_entity_poly.pdbx_seq_one_letter_code
_entity_poly.pdbx_strand_id
1 'polypeptide(L)'
;MFLNKTGIKATLDYVLKIKNRRFKPIRKILFSGFCLLVLGLPLIKSSLVYSAEINFLKSSLNSNKISSIIRQTDTKTVKSWRDFTDTPKTGLQEFDGKKYFLDLNGDITTGIVTIPYRGMKDHKVTYYFLDVPGEEYGQMYKGQLKNKDGSYSFFRLSDGVRVENDFYNNGENWIYADENGKLKTGIFRVGDQLYMADVQGRILTRNEKTLNSNVIEETNDMVRLWVKGKWIEAEADTLRAELLKAAAGLVAHVVYTAHGREGDYALDCLGFASYVHSKVNQVELNLPNCNETMINADSYGKIIPLNDLQVGDLIMYKSTFAPANIYTHAAVYIGNGEILSLANDGVDCVRIEDIKDWFGNPAPWTGFRLNS
;
A
#
# COMPACT_ATOMS: atom_id res chain seq x y z
N MET A 1 -26.15 -24.93 -20.02
CA MET A 1 -26.32 -26.15 -19.20
C MET A 1 -25.26 -26.14 -18.10
N PHE A 2 -25.67 -26.12 -16.83
CA PHE A 2 -24.92 -26.39 -15.57
C PHE A 2 -23.47 -25.89 -15.34
N LEU A 3 -23.36 -24.70 -14.71
CA LEU A 3 -22.88 -24.44 -13.34
C LEU A 3 -21.77 -25.30 -12.63
N ASN A 4 -20.70 -24.57 -12.22
CA ASN A 4 -20.09 -24.43 -10.86
C ASN A 4 -19.10 -25.45 -10.22
N LYS A 5 -18.06 -24.86 -9.57
CA LYS A 5 -17.28 -25.30 -8.35
C LYS A 5 -16.53 -26.65 -8.45
N THR A 6 -15.37 -26.92 -7.86
CA THR A 6 -14.49 -26.35 -6.79
C THR A 6 -13.10 -27.02 -6.98
N GLY A 7 -11.97 -26.68 -6.38
CA GLY A 7 -11.66 -25.83 -5.23
C GLY A 7 -10.18 -25.99 -4.81
N ILE A 8 -9.68 -25.01 -4.06
CA ILE A 8 -8.32 -24.96 -3.52
C ILE A 8 -8.18 -25.93 -2.33
N LYS A 9 -7.47 -27.07 -2.49
CA LYS A 9 -6.97 -27.89 -1.35
C LYS A 9 -6.00 -29.01 -1.77
N ALA A 10 -4.69 -28.75 -1.74
CA ALA A 10 -3.66 -29.82 -1.82
C ALA A 10 -2.27 -29.42 -1.26
N THR A 11 -1.93 -28.14 -1.14
CA THR A 11 -0.57 -27.68 -0.77
C THR A 11 -0.30 -27.63 0.75
N LEU A 12 -1.03 -28.41 1.57
CA LEU A 12 -0.93 -28.37 3.04
C LEU A 12 -0.43 -29.68 3.70
N ASP A 13 -0.24 -30.78 2.95
CA ASP A 13 0.13 -32.09 3.53
C ASP A 13 1.64 -32.41 3.52
N TYR A 14 2.49 -31.58 2.88
CA TYR A 14 3.93 -31.88 2.77
C TYR A 14 4.75 -31.58 4.04
N VAL A 15 4.24 -30.74 4.95
CA VAL A 15 5.03 -30.19 6.08
C VAL A 15 4.75 -30.86 7.44
N LEU A 16 3.68 -31.66 7.58
CA LEU A 16 3.20 -32.13 8.90
C LEU A 16 3.13 -33.65 9.11
N LYS A 17 3.88 -34.47 8.34
CA LYS A 17 3.87 -35.93 8.54
C LYS A 17 5.21 -36.68 8.53
N ILE A 18 6.32 -36.01 8.88
CA ILE A 18 7.58 -36.66 9.30
C ILE A 18 8.04 -36.16 10.69
N LYS A 19 7.09 -36.00 11.62
CA LYS A 19 7.34 -36.08 13.07
C LYS A 19 6.61 -37.29 13.62
N ASN A 20 7.29 -38.06 14.48
CA ASN A 20 6.89 -39.35 15.09
C ASN A 20 6.90 -40.54 14.11
N ARG A 21 7.89 -41.47 14.15
CA ARG A 21 8.14 -42.37 15.30
C ARG A 21 9.57 -42.97 15.35
N ARG A 22 10.16 -42.90 16.55
CA ARG A 22 11.11 -43.83 17.24
C ARG A 22 12.50 -44.16 16.64
N PHE A 23 13.55 -43.70 17.36
CA PHE A 23 14.88 -44.34 17.46
C PHE A 23 14.77 -45.71 18.19
N LYS A 24 15.68 -46.69 18.05
CA LYS A 24 17.12 -46.75 18.49
C LYS A 24 17.77 -48.07 17.94
N PRO A 25 19.10 -48.34 18.09
CA PRO A 25 20.17 -48.16 17.09
C PRO A 25 20.76 -49.51 16.58
N ILE A 26 21.83 -49.52 15.75
CA ILE A 26 23.00 -50.46 15.80
C ILE A 26 24.07 -50.17 14.71
N ARG A 27 25.27 -50.69 14.98
CA ARG A 27 26.64 -50.49 14.48
C ARG A 27 26.95 -50.64 12.96
N LYS A 28 28.15 -50.12 12.61
CA LYS A 28 29.03 -50.49 11.48
C LYS A 28 29.14 -52.00 11.22
N ILE A 29 29.25 -52.40 9.95
CA ILE A 29 30.07 -53.47 9.29
C ILE A 29 29.64 -53.45 7.79
N LEU A 30 30.49 -53.21 6.77
CA LEU A 30 31.66 -53.92 6.19
C LEU A 30 31.33 -55.15 5.30
N PHE A 31 31.75 -55.08 4.01
CA PHE A 31 31.69 -56.12 2.95
C PHE A 31 30.28 -56.65 2.60
N SER A 32 29.95 -57.29 1.47
CA SER A 32 30.57 -57.62 0.16
C SER A 32 29.39 -57.78 -0.84
N GLY A 33 29.44 -57.54 -2.15
CA GLY A 33 30.39 -58.06 -3.12
C GLY A 33 30.01 -59.47 -3.58
N PHE A 34 29.22 -59.61 -4.66
CA PHE A 34 29.10 -60.74 -5.62
C PHE A 34 27.87 -60.49 -6.54
N CYS A 35 27.79 -60.86 -7.83
CA CYS A 35 28.81 -61.09 -8.87
C CYS A 35 28.08 -61.34 -10.21
N LEU A 36 28.65 -60.88 -11.33
CA LEU A 36 28.80 -61.72 -12.54
C LEU A 36 29.76 -61.06 -13.56
N LEU A 37 30.98 -61.59 -13.54
CA LEU A 37 31.93 -61.73 -14.66
C LEU A 37 31.22 -62.21 -15.96
N VAL A 38 31.71 -62.04 -17.18
CA VAL A 38 33.02 -61.64 -17.78
C VAL A 38 32.71 -60.78 -19.04
N LEU A 39 33.61 -60.22 -19.89
CA LEU A 39 35.06 -60.34 -20.14
C LEU A 39 35.56 -59.01 -20.79
N GLY A 40 36.87 -58.85 -21.04
CA GLY A 40 37.40 -57.99 -22.12
C GLY A 40 37.72 -56.52 -21.82
N LEU A 41 38.97 -56.26 -21.42
CA LEU A 41 39.66 -54.96 -21.56
C LEU A 41 40.62 -55.08 -22.78
N PRO A 42 40.89 -54.00 -23.55
CA PRO A 42 41.52 -52.79 -23.01
C PRO A 42 40.92 -51.44 -23.42
N LEU A 43 41.15 -50.45 -22.56
CA LEU A 43 41.08 -49.02 -22.91
C LEU A 43 42.19 -48.68 -23.92
N ILE A 44 41.87 -47.98 -25.01
CA ILE A 44 42.55 -46.77 -25.53
C ILE A 44 41.95 -46.32 -26.88
N LYS A 45 41.64 -45.02 -26.96
CA LYS A 45 41.48 -44.14 -28.15
C LYS A 45 41.14 -44.77 -29.52
N SER A 46 39.99 -44.37 -30.06
CA SER A 46 39.98 -43.65 -31.36
C SER A 46 38.66 -42.89 -31.59
N SER A 47 38.80 -41.66 -32.06
CA SER A 47 37.74 -40.89 -32.72
C SER A 47 37.32 -41.59 -34.01
N LEU A 48 36.00 -41.64 -34.33
CA LEU A 48 35.41 -41.62 -35.70
C LEU A 48 33.92 -42.10 -35.78
N VAL A 49 33.07 -41.82 -34.78
CA VAL A 49 31.60 -42.02 -34.90
C VAL A 49 30.83 -40.83 -34.33
N TYR A 50 31.02 -39.64 -34.90
CA TYR A 50 30.19 -38.44 -34.59
C TYR A 50 30.18 -37.38 -35.71
N SER A 51 30.42 -37.77 -36.97
CA SER A 51 30.54 -36.86 -38.11
C SER A 51 29.40 -36.95 -39.14
N ALA A 52 28.50 -37.93 -39.04
CA ALA A 52 27.38 -38.10 -39.96
C ALA A 52 26.17 -37.20 -39.62
N GLU A 53 25.76 -37.12 -38.35
CA GLU A 53 24.56 -36.36 -37.94
C GLU A 53 24.76 -34.84 -37.92
N ILE A 54 26.00 -34.37 -37.71
CA ILE A 54 26.31 -32.93 -37.64
C ILE A 54 26.13 -32.24 -39.00
N ASN A 55 26.37 -32.94 -40.12
CA ASN A 55 26.26 -32.34 -41.45
C ASN A 55 24.81 -32.21 -41.94
N PHE A 56 23.89 -33.05 -41.45
CA PHE A 56 22.45 -32.90 -41.70
C PHE A 56 21.86 -31.68 -40.97
N LEU A 57 22.34 -31.40 -39.75
CA LEU A 57 21.95 -30.20 -39.01
C LEU A 57 22.51 -28.91 -39.63
N LYS A 58 23.73 -28.95 -40.20
CA LYS A 58 24.35 -27.77 -40.83
C LYS A 58 23.71 -27.36 -42.16
N SER A 59 23.17 -28.28 -42.95
CA SER A 59 22.43 -27.91 -44.18
C SER A 59 21.04 -27.34 -43.88
N SER A 60 20.41 -27.76 -42.77
CA SER A 60 19.11 -27.25 -42.33
C SER A 60 19.16 -25.84 -41.72
N LEU A 61 20.32 -25.41 -41.18
CA LEU A 61 20.46 -24.14 -40.46
C LEU A 61 20.70 -22.91 -41.36
N ASN A 62 20.75 -23.07 -42.67
CA ASN A 62 21.11 -21.99 -43.60
C ASN A 62 19.92 -21.47 -44.42
N SER A 63 18.79 -21.14 -43.77
CA SER A 63 17.84 -20.14 -44.27
C SER A 63 16.89 -19.59 -43.19
N ASN A 64 16.98 -18.28 -42.96
CA ASN A 64 15.95 -17.36 -42.45
C ASN A 64 15.32 -17.58 -41.05
N LYS A 65 15.47 -16.53 -40.21
CA LYS A 65 14.61 -16.18 -39.04
C LYS A 65 14.40 -17.25 -37.95
N ILE A 66 15.34 -17.34 -37.00
CA ILE A 66 14.98 -17.61 -35.59
C ILE A 66 15.78 -16.67 -34.67
N SER A 67 15.12 -15.63 -34.19
CA SER A 67 15.41 -15.00 -32.90
C SER A 67 14.77 -15.84 -31.78
N SER A 68 15.39 -15.90 -30.59
CA SER A 68 15.13 -16.84 -29.47
C SER A 68 15.87 -18.20 -29.62
N ILE A 69 16.38 -18.90 -28.60
CA ILE A 69 15.69 -19.35 -27.37
C ILE A 69 16.70 -19.75 -26.24
N ILE A 70 16.43 -19.29 -25.01
CA ILE A 70 16.46 -19.96 -23.67
C ILE A 70 17.73 -20.64 -23.09
N ARG A 71 17.89 -20.42 -21.76
CA ARG A 71 18.88 -20.95 -20.80
C ARG A 71 18.73 -22.46 -20.51
N GLN A 72 19.81 -23.11 -20.09
CA GLN A 72 19.73 -24.23 -19.12
C GLN A 72 20.20 -23.79 -17.73
N THR A 73 19.21 -23.57 -16.88
CA THR A 73 19.14 -23.88 -15.44
C THR A 73 20.44 -24.20 -14.67
N ASP A 74 20.76 -23.35 -13.70
CA ASP A 74 20.74 -23.80 -12.29
C ASP A 74 20.21 -22.67 -11.39
N THR A 75 19.80 -23.02 -10.17
CA THR A 75 19.08 -22.12 -9.25
C THR A 75 20.01 -21.17 -8.49
N LYS A 76 19.52 -19.95 -8.20
CA LYS A 76 20.22 -18.86 -7.49
C LYS A 76 21.51 -18.33 -8.16
N THR A 77 21.37 -17.53 -9.22
CA THR A 77 22.16 -16.31 -9.45
C THR A 77 21.56 -15.53 -10.60
N VAL A 78 21.27 -14.24 -10.41
CA VAL A 78 21.07 -13.34 -11.56
C VAL A 78 22.46 -13.15 -12.17
N LYS A 79 22.58 -13.42 -13.47
CA LYS A 79 23.88 -13.51 -14.14
C LYS A 79 24.48 -12.11 -14.37
N SER A 80 25.79 -11.99 -14.17
CA SER A 80 26.57 -10.84 -14.61
C SER A 80 26.50 -10.68 -16.13
N TRP A 81 26.39 -9.44 -16.61
CA TRP A 81 26.25 -9.16 -18.05
C TRP A 81 27.61 -8.82 -18.65
N ARG A 82 28.34 -9.87 -19.04
CA ARG A 82 29.54 -9.75 -19.87
C ARG A 82 29.17 -9.93 -21.33
N ASP A 83 29.17 -8.83 -22.08
CA ASP A 83 29.24 -8.89 -23.55
C ASP A 83 30.57 -9.49 -24.01
N PHE A 84 30.67 -9.88 -25.28
CA PHE A 84 31.88 -10.46 -25.91
C PHE A 84 33.06 -9.49 -26.09
N THR A 85 33.14 -8.46 -25.25
CA THR A 85 34.26 -7.52 -25.13
C THR A 85 34.84 -7.66 -23.73
N ASP A 86 36.15 -7.84 -23.58
CA ASP A 86 36.85 -8.11 -22.30
C ASP A 86 36.76 -6.98 -21.24
N THR A 87 35.90 -5.99 -21.42
CA THR A 87 35.66 -4.87 -20.50
C THR A 87 34.21 -4.91 -20.00
N PRO A 88 33.95 -5.05 -18.69
CA PRO A 88 32.60 -4.98 -18.16
C PRO A 88 32.00 -3.59 -18.36
N LYS A 89 30.73 -3.54 -18.79
CA LYS A 89 29.95 -2.31 -18.84
C LYS A 89 29.51 -1.94 -17.42
N THR A 90 29.56 -0.65 -17.09
CA THR A 90 29.21 -0.11 -15.77
C THR A 90 28.27 1.08 -15.91
N GLY A 91 27.60 1.48 -14.83
CA GLY A 91 26.66 2.60 -14.82
C GLY A 91 25.32 2.30 -15.51
N LEU A 92 24.63 3.35 -15.96
CA LEU A 92 23.34 3.24 -16.65
C LEU A 92 23.53 2.67 -18.07
N GLN A 93 22.88 1.55 -18.35
CA GLN A 93 22.93 0.85 -19.64
C GLN A 93 21.52 0.64 -20.20
N GLU A 94 21.39 0.57 -21.53
CA GLU A 94 20.12 0.32 -22.22
C GLU A 94 20.23 -0.90 -23.14
N PHE A 95 19.29 -1.84 -22.99
CA PHE A 95 19.22 -3.08 -23.76
C PHE A 95 17.75 -3.38 -24.07
N ASP A 96 17.42 -3.67 -25.34
CA ASP A 96 16.03 -3.97 -25.77
C ASP A 96 15.00 -2.90 -25.32
N GLY A 97 15.38 -1.62 -25.39
CA GLY A 97 14.58 -0.48 -24.93
C GLY A 97 14.40 -0.35 -23.41
N LYS A 98 15.01 -1.24 -22.62
CA LYS A 98 14.95 -1.27 -21.15
C LYS A 98 16.25 -0.76 -20.54
N LYS A 99 16.14 -0.02 -19.44
CA LYS A 99 17.31 0.55 -18.74
C LYS A 99 17.65 -0.24 -17.48
N TYR A 100 18.93 -0.40 -17.22
CA TYR A 100 19.51 -1.14 -16.11
C TYR A 100 20.67 -0.33 -15.52
N PHE A 101 21.01 -0.56 -14.25
CA PHE A 101 22.24 -0.04 -13.66
C PHE A 101 23.20 -1.18 -13.35
N LEU A 102 24.41 -1.10 -13.86
CA LEU A 102 25.49 -2.04 -13.59
C LEU A 102 26.50 -1.41 -12.61
N ASP A 103 26.94 -2.17 -11.61
CA ASP A 103 27.95 -1.72 -10.65
C ASP A 103 29.37 -1.68 -11.29
N LEU A 104 30.42 -1.49 -10.48
CA LEU A 104 31.80 -1.47 -10.97
C LEU A 104 32.32 -2.85 -11.44
N ASN A 105 31.64 -3.94 -11.09
CA ASN A 105 31.97 -5.31 -11.48
C ASN A 105 31.21 -5.74 -12.76
N GLY A 106 30.17 -4.99 -13.16
CA GLY A 106 29.25 -5.32 -14.24
C GLY A 106 28.00 -6.09 -13.79
N ASP A 107 27.70 -6.10 -12.49
CA ASP A 107 26.56 -6.77 -11.88
C ASP A 107 25.33 -5.83 -11.80
N ILE A 108 24.13 -6.37 -12.01
CA ILE A 108 22.89 -5.58 -11.88
C ILE A 108 22.74 -5.07 -10.44
N THR A 109 22.56 -3.76 -10.30
CA THR A 109 22.09 -3.13 -9.07
C THR A 109 20.57 -3.00 -9.10
N THR A 110 19.92 -3.23 -7.95
CA THR A 110 18.47 -3.03 -7.74
C THR A 110 18.22 -2.10 -6.56
N GLY A 111 16.98 -1.62 -6.43
CA GLY A 111 16.59 -0.64 -5.42
C GLY A 111 16.86 0.81 -5.85
N ILE A 112 17.03 1.69 -4.86
CA ILE A 112 17.33 3.10 -5.05
C ILE A 112 18.79 3.28 -5.50
N VAL A 113 19.00 3.99 -6.60
CA VAL A 113 20.33 4.31 -7.14
C VAL A 113 20.41 5.80 -7.45
N THR A 114 21.34 6.51 -6.82
CA THR A 114 21.55 7.95 -6.99
C THR A 114 22.89 8.23 -7.66
N ILE A 115 22.89 8.92 -8.81
CA ILE A 115 24.08 9.13 -9.65
C ILE A 115 24.21 10.58 -10.16
N PRO A 116 25.43 11.03 -10.52
CA PRO A 116 25.65 12.33 -11.18
C PRO A 116 24.83 12.48 -12.47
N TYR A 117 24.04 13.55 -12.58
CA TYR A 117 23.26 13.86 -13.78
C TYR A 117 24.18 14.29 -14.91
N ARG A 118 24.20 13.53 -16.02
CA ARG A 118 25.06 13.79 -17.20
C ARG A 118 26.55 14.01 -16.84
N GLY A 119 27.04 13.39 -15.76
CA GLY A 119 28.42 13.55 -15.29
C GLY A 119 28.71 14.79 -14.43
N MET A 120 27.71 15.62 -14.12
CA MET A 120 27.85 16.76 -13.21
C MET A 120 27.98 16.27 -11.76
N LYS A 121 29.15 16.43 -11.14
CA LYS A 121 29.42 15.90 -9.78
C LYS A 121 28.43 16.38 -8.71
N ASP A 122 28.02 17.64 -8.81
CA ASP A 122 27.25 18.33 -7.78
C ASP A 122 25.73 18.24 -8.00
N HIS A 123 25.30 17.77 -9.18
CA HIS A 123 23.88 17.54 -9.49
C HIS A 123 23.64 16.04 -9.56
N LYS A 124 22.91 15.48 -8.59
CA LYS A 124 22.59 14.06 -8.55
C LYS A 124 21.12 13.84 -8.91
N VAL A 125 20.84 12.67 -9.48
CA VAL A 125 19.48 12.19 -9.76
C VAL A 125 19.31 10.79 -9.22
N THR A 126 18.12 10.52 -8.68
CA THR A 126 17.76 9.22 -8.10
C THR A 126 16.86 8.45 -9.05
N TYR A 127 17.11 7.15 -9.17
CA TYR A 127 16.32 6.18 -9.93
C TYR A 127 15.91 5.02 -9.01
N TYR A 128 14.93 4.22 -9.44
CA TYR A 128 14.63 2.92 -8.84
C TYR A 128 14.77 1.82 -9.89
N PHE A 129 15.46 0.75 -9.55
CA PHE A 129 15.59 -0.44 -10.38
C PHE A 129 14.91 -1.62 -9.68
N LEU A 130 14.02 -2.31 -10.39
CA LEU A 130 13.12 -3.31 -9.80
C LEU A 130 13.89 -4.45 -9.11
N ASP A 131 13.61 -4.67 -7.82
CA ASP A 131 14.18 -5.74 -7.00
C ASP A 131 13.33 -7.03 -6.98
N VAL A 132 12.23 -7.05 -7.76
CA VAL A 132 11.33 -8.21 -7.88
C VAL A 132 11.94 -9.32 -8.74
N PRO A 133 12.04 -10.58 -8.25
CA PRO A 133 12.56 -11.69 -9.04
C PRO A 133 11.65 -12.02 -10.24
N GLY A 134 12.21 -12.00 -11.45
CA GLY A 134 11.47 -12.32 -12.67
C GLY A 134 12.10 -11.68 -13.91
N GLU A 135 11.33 -11.60 -15.00
CA GLU A 135 11.73 -10.92 -16.26
C GLU A 135 11.96 -9.41 -16.07
N GLU A 136 11.35 -8.82 -15.04
CA GLU A 136 11.44 -7.39 -14.71
C GLU A 136 12.63 -7.03 -13.79
N TYR A 137 13.35 -8.02 -13.26
CA TYR A 137 14.46 -7.78 -12.33
C TYR A 137 15.53 -6.86 -12.93
N GLY A 138 15.89 -5.81 -12.19
CA GLY A 138 16.87 -4.82 -12.58
C GLY A 138 16.40 -3.79 -13.61
N GLN A 139 15.17 -3.88 -14.13
CA GLN A 139 14.64 -2.86 -15.04
C GLN A 139 14.36 -1.55 -14.29
N MET A 140 14.66 -0.42 -14.91
CA MET A 140 14.38 0.92 -14.37
C MET A 140 12.87 1.15 -14.27
N TYR A 141 12.40 1.42 -13.05
CA TYR A 141 11.01 1.68 -12.77
C TYR A 141 10.59 3.12 -13.13
N LYS A 142 9.31 3.27 -13.48
CA LYS A 142 8.64 4.55 -13.77
C LYS A 142 7.24 4.51 -13.19
N GLY A 143 6.76 5.65 -12.68
CA GLY A 143 5.47 5.78 -12.01
C GLY A 143 5.59 5.82 -10.49
N GLN A 144 4.49 5.48 -9.81
CA GLN A 144 4.35 5.60 -8.36
C GLN A 144 4.78 4.33 -7.62
N LEU A 145 5.87 4.42 -6.87
CA LEU A 145 6.39 3.35 -6.02
C LEU A 145 5.83 3.48 -4.60
N LYS A 146 5.35 2.38 -4.01
CA LYS A 146 5.08 2.33 -2.56
C LYS A 146 6.36 1.95 -1.82
N ASN A 147 6.78 2.81 -0.89
CA ASN A 147 7.96 2.64 -0.07
C ASN A 147 7.71 1.63 1.07
N LYS A 148 8.78 1.10 1.67
CA LYS A 148 8.71 0.10 2.77
C LYS A 148 8.07 0.64 4.05
N ASP A 149 8.12 1.96 4.26
CA ASP A 149 7.47 2.67 5.37
C ASP A 149 5.99 3.01 5.09
N GLY A 150 5.45 2.57 3.96
CA GLY A 150 4.06 2.82 3.56
C GLY A 150 3.83 4.12 2.77
N SER A 151 4.79 5.05 2.79
CA SER A 151 4.76 6.28 1.97
C SER A 151 4.88 5.97 0.47
N TYR A 152 4.73 6.98 -0.39
CA TYR A 152 4.92 6.83 -1.84
C TYR A 152 6.08 7.68 -2.35
N SER A 153 6.74 7.24 -3.41
CA SER A 153 7.67 8.02 -4.24
C SER A 153 7.15 8.04 -5.68
N PHE A 154 7.54 9.03 -6.49
CA PHE A 154 7.21 9.03 -7.93
C PHE A 154 8.46 9.17 -8.80
N PHE A 155 8.56 8.32 -9.82
CA PHE A 155 9.63 8.31 -10.83
C PHE A 155 9.05 8.75 -12.17
N ARG A 156 9.56 9.85 -12.72
CA ARG A 156 8.96 10.55 -13.88
C ARG A 156 8.81 9.63 -15.09
N LEU A 157 7.66 9.69 -15.76
CA LEU A 157 7.33 8.78 -16.88
C LEU A 157 8.24 8.99 -18.10
N SER A 158 8.77 10.20 -18.27
CA SER A 158 9.73 10.54 -19.33
C SER A 158 11.07 9.80 -19.15
N ASP A 159 11.76 10.00 -18.04
CA ASP A 159 13.16 9.62 -17.86
C ASP A 159 13.46 8.70 -16.66
N GLY A 160 12.49 8.41 -15.80
CA GLY A 160 12.65 7.55 -14.62
C GLY A 160 13.32 8.21 -13.42
N VAL A 161 13.64 9.51 -13.49
CA VAL A 161 14.21 10.24 -12.35
C VAL A 161 13.14 10.47 -11.28
N ARG A 162 13.47 10.28 -10.01
CA ARG A 162 12.61 10.56 -8.87
C ARG A 162 12.27 12.04 -8.78
N VAL A 163 11.00 12.35 -8.51
CA VAL A 163 10.56 13.71 -8.14
C VAL A 163 11.02 13.97 -6.71
N GLU A 164 11.74 15.06 -6.48
CA GLU A 164 12.30 15.47 -5.18
C GLU A 164 12.15 17.00 -5.07
N ASN A 165 11.58 17.48 -3.95
CA ASN A 165 11.29 18.89 -3.65
C ASN A 165 10.60 19.68 -4.78
N ASP A 166 9.67 19.07 -5.50
CA ASP A 166 9.04 19.67 -6.70
C ASP A 166 7.62 19.15 -6.95
N PHE A 167 6.85 19.93 -7.71
CA PHE A 167 5.58 19.51 -8.29
C PHE A 167 5.80 18.74 -9.58
N TYR A 168 5.06 17.66 -9.77
CA TYR A 168 5.03 16.93 -11.04
C TYR A 168 3.59 16.73 -11.50
N ASN A 169 3.34 16.89 -12.79
CA ASN A 169 2.09 16.48 -13.42
C ASN A 169 2.35 15.17 -14.16
N ASN A 170 1.65 14.10 -13.78
CA ASN A 170 1.84 12.77 -14.37
C ASN A 170 1.02 12.52 -15.65
N GLY A 171 0.27 13.52 -16.12
CA GLY A 171 -0.66 13.43 -17.26
C GLY A 171 -2.13 13.37 -16.83
N GLU A 172 -2.40 12.97 -15.59
CA GLU A 172 -3.75 12.91 -15.01
C GLU A 172 -3.92 13.89 -13.84
N ASN A 173 -2.94 13.90 -12.93
CA ASN A 173 -2.99 14.59 -11.65
C ASN A 173 -1.67 15.30 -11.35
N TRP A 174 -1.76 16.37 -10.56
CA TRP A 174 -0.58 16.95 -9.93
C TRP A 174 -0.22 16.17 -8.67
N ILE A 175 1.08 16.05 -8.40
CA ILE A 175 1.66 15.52 -7.16
C ILE A 175 2.74 16.49 -6.67
N TYR A 176 3.14 16.39 -5.41
CA TYR A 176 4.32 17.07 -4.86
C TYR A 176 5.16 16.10 -4.05
N ALA A 177 6.48 16.12 -4.23
CA ALA A 177 7.42 15.34 -3.43
C ALA A 177 8.25 16.24 -2.52
N ASP A 178 8.54 15.78 -1.31
CA ASP A 178 9.47 16.43 -0.39
C ASP A 178 10.95 16.27 -0.83
N GLU A 179 11.86 16.89 -0.08
CA GLU A 179 13.32 16.82 -0.27
C GLU A 179 13.88 15.38 -0.27
N ASN A 180 13.18 14.42 0.33
CA ASN A 180 13.56 13.01 0.41
C ASN A 180 12.92 12.18 -0.71
N GLY A 181 12.14 12.80 -1.60
CA GLY A 181 11.42 12.18 -2.70
C GLY A 181 10.13 11.45 -2.30
N LYS A 182 9.61 11.71 -1.09
CA LYS A 182 8.32 11.17 -0.63
C LYS A 182 7.19 12.09 -1.04
N LEU A 183 6.11 11.52 -1.58
CA LEU A 183 4.93 12.29 -1.93
C LEU A 183 4.25 12.83 -0.68
N LYS A 184 3.95 14.13 -0.67
CA LYS A 184 3.14 14.74 0.38
C LYS A 184 1.68 14.34 0.20
N THR A 185 1.08 13.89 1.30
CA THR A 185 -0.33 13.53 1.46
C THR A 185 -0.97 14.46 2.49
N GLY A 186 -2.29 14.51 2.58
CA GLY A 186 -3.00 15.42 3.49
C GLY A 186 -2.81 16.88 3.10
N ILE A 187 -2.89 17.79 4.08
CA ILE A 187 -2.64 19.23 3.88
C ILE A 187 -1.15 19.53 4.04
N PHE A 188 -0.57 20.32 3.14
CA PHE A 188 0.81 20.80 3.24
C PHE A 188 0.98 22.19 2.62
N ARG A 189 2.01 22.94 3.03
CA ARG A 189 2.40 24.19 2.39
C ARG A 189 3.62 24.01 1.50
N VAL A 190 3.67 24.77 0.41
CA VAL A 190 4.88 24.95 -0.41
C VAL A 190 5.01 26.44 -0.68
N GLY A 191 6.01 27.08 -0.08
CA GLY A 191 6.00 28.53 0.13
C GLY A 191 4.78 28.94 0.97
N ASP A 192 4.16 30.07 0.62
CA ASP A 192 2.97 30.56 1.33
C ASP A 192 1.69 29.75 1.00
N GLN A 193 1.67 29.03 -0.12
CA GLN A 193 0.47 28.42 -0.67
C GLN A 193 0.13 27.07 -0.02
N LEU A 194 -1.14 26.90 0.34
CA LEU A 194 -1.71 25.68 0.92
C LEU A 194 -2.19 24.70 -0.15
N TYR A 195 -1.84 23.43 0.01
CA TYR A 195 -2.15 22.31 -0.87
C TYR A 195 -2.82 21.19 -0.10
N MET A 196 -3.65 20.42 -0.78
CA MET A 196 -4.23 19.19 -0.23
C MET A 196 -4.07 18.05 -1.23
N ALA A 197 -3.59 16.90 -0.76
CA ALA A 197 -3.46 15.68 -1.54
C ALA A 197 -4.07 14.46 -0.82
N ASP A 198 -4.52 13.48 -1.58
CA ASP A 198 -4.99 12.21 -1.03
C ASP A 198 -3.85 11.30 -0.53
N VAL A 199 -4.21 10.10 -0.04
CA VAL A 199 -3.25 9.09 0.44
C VAL A 199 -2.35 8.49 -0.65
N GLN A 200 -2.61 8.77 -1.92
CA GLN A 200 -1.75 8.43 -3.05
C GLN A 200 -0.91 9.65 -3.50
N GLY A 201 -0.99 10.79 -2.81
CA GLY A 201 -0.26 12.02 -3.13
C GLY A 201 -0.85 12.82 -4.30
N ARG A 202 -2.06 12.48 -4.77
CA ARG A 202 -2.74 13.22 -5.85
C ARG A 202 -3.31 14.51 -5.26
N ILE A 203 -2.86 15.67 -5.77
CA ILE A 203 -3.30 16.98 -5.31
C ILE A 203 -4.74 17.23 -5.76
N LEU A 204 -5.62 17.40 -4.77
CA LEU A 204 -7.06 17.61 -4.92
C LEU A 204 -7.41 19.09 -5.06
N THR A 205 -6.68 19.98 -4.36
CA THR A 205 -6.86 21.44 -4.47
C THR A 205 -5.56 22.20 -4.14
N ARG A 206 -5.49 23.46 -4.61
CA ARG A 206 -4.32 24.35 -4.52
C ARG A 206 -4.63 25.72 -3.90
N ASN A 207 -5.70 25.89 -3.12
CA ASN A 207 -6.10 27.24 -2.67
C ASN A 207 -6.58 27.30 -1.22
N GLU A 208 -5.84 28.04 -0.41
CA GLU A 208 -6.18 28.41 0.97
C GLU A 208 -7.55 29.08 1.07
N LYS A 209 -8.00 29.84 0.07
CA LYS A 209 -9.34 30.44 0.07
C LYS A 209 -10.46 29.41 -0.17
N THR A 210 -10.22 28.36 -0.95
CA THR A 210 -11.19 27.25 -1.15
C THR A 210 -11.16 26.26 0.01
N LEU A 211 -10.04 26.22 0.74
CA LEU A 211 -9.88 25.44 1.97
C LEU A 211 -10.53 26.15 3.18
N ASN A 212 -10.42 27.49 3.27
CA ASN A 212 -10.92 28.29 4.40
C ASN A 212 -12.28 29.00 4.16
N SER A 213 -12.91 28.90 2.98
CA SER A 213 -14.17 29.62 2.73
C SER A 213 -15.39 28.95 3.38
N ASN A 214 -15.77 29.48 4.54
CA ASN A 214 -17.13 29.43 5.10
C ASN A 214 -17.70 28.03 5.39
N VAL A 215 -16.87 27.07 5.81
CA VAL A 215 -17.40 25.83 6.41
C VAL A 215 -17.96 26.03 7.81
N ILE A 216 -17.55 27.09 8.51
CA ILE A 216 -18.09 27.45 9.83
C ILE A 216 -18.42 28.95 9.91
N GLU A 217 -19.55 29.27 10.53
CA GLU A 217 -19.91 30.62 10.98
C GLU A 217 -20.02 30.62 12.50
N GLU A 218 -19.40 31.58 13.17
CA GLU A 218 -19.46 31.74 14.63
C GLU A 218 -19.96 33.15 14.99
N THR A 219 -20.91 33.19 15.92
CA THR A 219 -21.50 34.40 16.50
C THR A 219 -21.58 34.20 18.02
N ASN A 220 -21.86 35.27 18.77
CA ASN A 220 -21.99 35.19 20.23
C ASN A 220 -23.06 34.19 20.70
N ASP A 221 -24.12 33.99 19.90
CA ASP A 221 -25.29 33.18 20.29
C ASP A 221 -25.29 31.79 19.61
N MET A 222 -24.64 31.66 18.45
CA MET A 222 -24.78 30.50 17.56
C MET A 222 -23.51 30.17 16.77
N VAL A 223 -23.29 28.88 16.57
CA VAL A 223 -22.30 28.29 15.67
C VAL A 223 -23.01 27.50 14.58
N ARG A 224 -22.55 27.62 13.33
CA ARG A 224 -23.09 26.89 12.18
C ARG A 224 -21.98 26.18 11.42
N LEU A 225 -22.16 24.90 11.11
CA LEU A 225 -21.26 24.12 10.27
C LEU A 225 -21.93 23.78 8.93
N TRP A 226 -21.31 24.14 7.80
CA TRP A 226 -21.79 23.78 6.47
C TRP A 226 -21.32 22.38 6.09
N VAL A 227 -22.27 21.45 5.92
CA VAL A 227 -22.00 20.05 5.61
C VAL A 227 -22.88 19.63 4.43
N LYS A 228 -22.25 19.17 3.34
CA LYS A 228 -22.89 18.68 2.10
C LYS A 228 -24.17 19.42 1.66
N GLY A 229 -24.15 20.75 1.67
CA GLY A 229 -25.26 21.56 1.16
C GLY A 229 -26.29 22.04 2.20
N LYS A 230 -26.06 21.79 3.49
CA LYS A 230 -26.89 22.30 4.59
C LYS A 230 -26.07 22.88 5.74
N TRP A 231 -26.65 23.83 6.46
CA TRP A 231 -26.14 24.31 7.73
C TRP A 231 -26.61 23.40 8.87
N ILE A 232 -25.69 23.04 9.75
CA ILE A 232 -25.93 22.36 11.02
C ILE A 232 -25.69 23.39 12.12
N GLU A 233 -26.70 23.68 12.92
CA GLU A 233 -26.66 24.77 13.90
C GLU A 233 -26.50 24.24 15.35
N ALA A 234 -25.92 25.08 16.21
CA ALA A 234 -25.82 24.89 17.65
C ALA A 234 -25.75 26.26 18.37
N GLU A 235 -26.26 26.34 19.60
CA GLU A 235 -26.02 27.49 20.49
C GLU A 235 -24.53 27.55 20.87
N ALA A 236 -23.92 28.73 20.85
CA ALA A 236 -22.46 28.89 20.85
C ALA A 236 -21.74 28.28 22.07
N ASP A 237 -22.37 28.33 23.25
CA ASP A 237 -21.82 27.85 24.52
C ASP A 237 -22.20 26.39 24.84
N THR A 238 -22.48 25.57 23.81
CA THR A 238 -22.85 24.17 23.98
C THR A 238 -21.75 23.20 23.52
N LEU A 239 -21.73 22.00 24.14
CA LEU A 239 -20.87 20.91 23.69
C LEU A 239 -21.10 20.54 22.22
N ARG A 240 -22.32 20.74 21.70
CA ARG A 240 -22.63 20.56 20.27
C ARG A 240 -21.84 21.56 19.43
N ALA A 241 -21.82 22.84 19.79
CA ALA A 241 -21.04 23.85 19.09
C ALA A 241 -19.53 23.53 19.09
N GLU A 242 -18.97 23.09 20.21
CA GLU A 242 -17.55 22.66 20.26
C GLU A 242 -17.26 21.46 19.34
N LEU A 243 -18.16 20.48 19.26
CA LEU A 243 -18.02 19.37 18.30
C LEU A 243 -18.14 19.83 16.84
N LEU A 244 -18.99 20.83 16.54
CA LEU A 244 -19.07 21.45 15.22
C LEU A 244 -17.77 22.18 14.86
N LYS A 245 -17.20 22.98 15.78
CA LYS A 245 -15.89 23.65 15.62
C LYS A 245 -14.76 22.64 15.38
N ALA A 246 -14.69 21.60 16.19
CA ALA A 246 -13.70 20.54 16.04
C ALA A 246 -13.80 19.81 14.69
N ALA A 247 -15.02 19.57 14.20
CA ALA A 247 -15.24 18.95 12.90
C ALA A 247 -14.94 19.89 11.72
N ALA A 248 -15.12 21.21 11.86
CA ALA A 248 -14.90 22.19 10.78
C ALA A 248 -13.50 22.08 10.15
N GLY A 249 -12.46 21.88 10.97
CA GLY A 249 -11.08 21.67 10.52
C GLY A 249 -10.85 20.37 9.72
N LEU A 250 -11.83 19.47 9.68
CA LEU A 250 -11.81 18.24 8.87
C LEU A 250 -12.82 18.26 7.72
N VAL A 251 -13.97 18.97 7.84
CA VAL A 251 -15.06 18.93 6.83
C VAL A 251 -14.58 19.26 5.41
N ALA A 252 -13.70 20.25 5.27
CA ALA A 252 -13.15 20.65 3.97
C ALA A 252 -11.94 19.82 3.52
N HIS A 253 -11.40 18.92 4.36
CA HIS A 253 -9.99 18.49 4.24
C HIS A 253 -9.72 16.99 4.39
N VAL A 254 -10.56 16.26 5.12
CA VAL A 254 -10.24 14.89 5.51
C VAL A 254 -10.54 13.91 4.37
N VAL A 255 -9.60 13.00 4.14
CA VAL A 255 -9.71 11.93 3.12
C VAL A 255 -9.97 10.61 3.84
N TYR A 256 -11.11 9.97 3.55
CA TYR A 256 -11.41 8.68 4.15
C TYR A 256 -10.37 7.63 3.75
N THR A 257 -9.79 7.00 4.75
CA THR A 257 -8.71 6.01 4.61
C THR A 257 -8.96 4.87 5.59
N ALA A 258 -9.20 3.67 5.11
CA ALA A 258 -9.45 2.51 5.98
C ALA A 258 -8.26 2.27 6.94
N HIS A 259 -8.53 2.23 8.25
CA HIS A 259 -7.54 2.18 9.34
C HIS A 259 -6.66 3.44 9.49
N GLY A 260 -7.02 4.56 8.85
CA GLY A 260 -6.36 5.85 9.04
C GLY A 260 -6.55 6.40 10.45
N ARG A 261 -5.46 6.82 11.11
CA ARG A 261 -5.44 7.39 12.47
C ARG A 261 -4.77 8.77 12.44
N GLU A 262 -4.86 9.51 13.55
CA GLU A 262 -4.31 10.87 13.66
C GLU A 262 -2.84 10.90 13.21
N GLY A 263 -2.51 11.80 12.28
CA GLY A 263 -1.19 11.83 11.64
C GLY A 263 -1.07 12.76 10.42
N ASP A 264 -2.01 12.72 9.46
CA ASP A 264 -2.01 13.63 8.29
C ASP A 264 -3.35 13.55 7.49
N TYR A 265 -4.46 14.06 8.06
CA TYR A 265 -5.80 14.22 7.43
C TYR A 265 -6.40 12.97 6.71
N ALA A 266 -5.84 11.79 6.92
CA ALA A 266 -6.21 10.52 6.31
C ALA A 266 -6.77 9.60 7.40
N LEU A 267 -8.08 9.68 7.65
CA LEU A 267 -8.74 9.04 8.80
C LEU A 267 -9.76 8.01 8.32
N ASP A 268 -9.98 6.94 9.08
CA ASP A 268 -11.26 6.22 9.01
C ASP A 268 -12.31 6.92 9.87
N CYS A 269 -13.53 6.37 9.88
CA CYS A 269 -14.65 6.90 10.63
C CYS A 269 -14.42 6.99 12.15
N LEU A 270 -13.63 6.08 12.73
CA LEU A 270 -13.28 6.12 14.14
C LEU A 270 -12.06 7.02 14.40
N GLY A 271 -11.12 7.12 13.46
CA GLY A 271 -10.08 8.14 13.47
C GLY A 271 -10.67 9.56 13.49
N PHE A 272 -11.69 9.81 12.65
CA PHE A 272 -12.46 11.06 12.65
C PHE A 272 -13.15 11.30 13.99
N ALA A 273 -13.88 10.30 14.50
CA ALA A 273 -14.59 10.44 15.77
C ALA A 273 -13.64 10.69 16.94
N SER A 274 -12.49 10.01 16.97
CA SER A 274 -11.42 10.20 17.96
C SER A 274 -10.83 11.62 17.88
N TYR A 275 -10.57 12.13 16.67
CA TYR A 275 -10.07 13.49 16.47
C TYR A 275 -11.05 14.56 16.96
N VAL A 276 -12.33 14.45 16.59
CA VAL A 276 -13.36 15.42 17.01
C VAL A 276 -13.49 15.41 18.53
N HIS A 277 -13.48 14.22 19.15
CA HIS A 277 -13.54 14.08 20.60
C HIS A 277 -12.24 14.54 21.30
N SER A 278 -11.07 14.33 20.71
CA SER A 278 -9.77 14.74 21.26
C SER A 278 -9.58 16.25 21.24
N LYS A 279 -10.10 16.96 20.22
CA LYS A 279 -10.07 18.42 20.17
C LYS A 279 -10.96 19.07 21.23
N VAL A 280 -12.16 18.52 21.46
CA VAL A 280 -13.08 19.07 22.47
C VAL A 280 -12.61 18.79 23.90
N ASN A 281 -12.13 17.58 24.18
CA ASN A 281 -11.69 17.20 25.53
C ASN A 281 -10.19 17.48 25.80
N GLN A 282 -9.43 17.90 24.78
CA GLN A 282 -7.99 18.19 24.84
C GLN A 282 -7.12 17.00 25.30
N VAL A 283 -7.59 15.77 25.02
CA VAL A 283 -6.92 14.50 25.37
C VAL A 283 -6.66 13.70 24.09
N GLU A 284 -5.42 13.27 23.87
CA GLU A 284 -5.05 12.40 22.74
C GLU A 284 -5.72 11.02 22.89
N LEU A 285 -6.44 10.57 21.85
CA LEU A 285 -7.21 9.32 21.86
C LEU A 285 -6.75 8.37 20.77
N ASN A 286 -5.89 7.42 21.13
CA ASN A 286 -5.47 6.34 20.26
C ASN A 286 -6.43 5.14 20.36
N LEU A 287 -7.62 5.27 19.77
CA LEU A 287 -8.59 4.18 19.70
C LEU A 287 -8.24 3.19 18.56
N PRO A 288 -8.42 1.88 18.76
CA PRO A 288 -8.21 0.87 17.72
C PRO A 288 -9.33 0.93 16.66
N ASN A 289 -9.62 -0.15 15.95
CA ASN A 289 -10.76 -0.21 15.02
C ASN A 289 -12.11 -0.32 15.76
N CYS A 290 -13.22 -0.08 15.05
CA CYS A 290 -14.58 -0.10 15.64
C CYS A 290 -14.92 -1.42 16.34
N ASN A 291 -14.52 -2.55 15.75
CA ASN A 291 -14.78 -3.88 16.29
C ASN A 291 -14.02 -4.10 17.60
N GLU A 292 -12.73 -3.79 17.63
CA GLU A 292 -11.87 -3.94 18.80
C GLU A 292 -12.24 -2.98 19.94
N THR A 293 -12.61 -1.75 19.61
CA THR A 293 -13.10 -0.76 20.59
C THR A 293 -14.35 -1.28 21.31
N MET A 294 -15.28 -1.88 20.56
CA MET A 294 -16.51 -2.43 21.13
C MET A 294 -16.34 -3.78 21.82
N ILE A 295 -15.38 -4.61 21.41
CA ILE A 295 -15.04 -5.86 22.12
C ILE A 295 -14.41 -5.54 23.48
N ASN A 296 -13.51 -4.57 23.51
CA ASN A 296 -12.82 -4.12 24.72
C ASN A 296 -13.51 -2.90 25.33
N ALA A 297 -14.85 -2.86 25.32
CA ALA A 297 -15.65 -1.71 25.72
C ALA A 297 -15.13 -1.09 27.02
N ASP A 298 -15.09 -1.86 28.11
CA ASP A 298 -14.67 -1.41 29.46
C ASP A 298 -13.28 -0.75 29.51
N SER A 299 -12.38 -1.08 28.57
CA SER A 299 -11.04 -0.47 28.48
C SER A 299 -11.07 0.95 27.89
N TYR A 300 -12.00 1.23 26.99
CA TYR A 300 -12.10 2.49 26.25
C TYR A 300 -13.32 3.34 26.63
N GLY A 301 -14.35 2.74 27.23
CA GLY A 301 -15.66 3.35 27.45
C GLY A 301 -16.70 2.37 27.97
N LYS A 302 -17.96 2.60 27.62
CA LYS A 302 -19.10 1.73 27.99
C LYS A 302 -20.24 1.86 26.98
N ILE A 303 -21.01 0.77 26.82
CA ILE A 303 -22.24 0.78 26.02
C ILE A 303 -23.31 1.61 26.75
N ILE A 304 -24.01 2.46 25.99
CA ILE A 304 -25.05 3.36 26.48
C ILE A 304 -26.40 3.02 25.81
N PRO A 305 -27.49 2.87 26.59
CA PRO A 305 -28.84 2.78 26.05
C PRO A 305 -29.23 4.00 25.22
N LEU A 306 -30.05 3.85 24.17
CA LEU A 306 -30.44 4.96 23.29
C LEU A 306 -31.08 6.15 24.02
N ASN A 307 -31.80 5.89 25.12
CA ASN A 307 -32.44 6.94 25.93
C ASN A 307 -31.45 7.72 26.82
N ASP A 308 -30.24 7.19 27.03
CA ASP A 308 -29.20 7.77 27.88
C ASP A 308 -28.08 8.45 27.06
N LEU A 309 -28.25 8.50 25.73
CA LEU A 309 -27.33 9.15 24.80
C LEU A 309 -27.16 10.64 25.10
N GLN A 310 -25.91 11.09 25.17
CA GLN A 310 -25.51 12.47 25.42
C GLN A 310 -24.64 12.97 24.27
N VAL A 311 -24.73 14.27 23.97
CA VAL A 311 -23.86 14.94 22.99
C VAL A 311 -22.39 14.59 23.30
N GLY A 312 -21.63 14.18 22.30
CA GLY A 312 -20.25 13.69 22.45
C GLY A 312 -20.09 12.16 22.52
N ASP A 313 -21.16 11.41 22.80
CA ASP A 313 -21.13 9.94 22.69
C ASP A 313 -20.81 9.48 21.27
N LEU A 314 -20.22 8.29 21.14
CA LEU A 314 -20.04 7.62 19.86
C LEU A 314 -21.26 6.76 19.52
N ILE A 315 -21.62 6.72 18.24
CA ILE A 315 -22.58 5.75 17.69
C ILE A 315 -21.80 4.72 16.88
N MET A 316 -21.91 3.46 17.29
CA MET A 316 -21.11 2.35 16.76
C MET A 316 -22.00 1.42 15.94
N TYR A 317 -21.76 1.39 14.63
CA TYR A 317 -22.58 0.73 13.63
C TYR A 317 -22.02 -0.62 13.19
N LYS A 318 -22.92 -1.59 12.97
CA LYS A 318 -22.61 -2.92 12.48
C LYS A 318 -22.92 -3.08 10.99
N SER A 319 -22.24 -4.02 10.36
CA SER A 319 -22.55 -4.54 9.02
C SER A 319 -22.65 -3.51 7.89
N THR A 320 -22.02 -2.33 8.01
CA THR A 320 -22.14 -1.24 7.02
C THR A 320 -21.55 -1.62 5.65
N PHE A 321 -20.35 -2.18 5.62
CA PHE A 321 -19.67 -2.62 4.40
C PHE A 321 -19.29 -4.12 4.38
N ALA A 322 -19.73 -4.89 5.38
CA ALA A 322 -19.46 -6.33 5.47
C ALA A 322 -20.69 -7.09 6.00
N PRO A 323 -21.04 -8.28 5.45
CA PRO A 323 -22.22 -9.04 5.84
C PRO A 323 -22.08 -9.78 7.18
N ALA A 324 -21.03 -9.50 7.97
CA ALA A 324 -20.84 -10.05 9.30
C ALA A 324 -21.37 -9.06 10.35
N ASN A 325 -22.02 -9.59 11.40
CA ASN A 325 -22.62 -8.85 12.53
C ASN A 325 -21.55 -8.24 13.48
N ILE A 326 -20.61 -7.50 12.91
CA ILE A 326 -19.44 -6.88 13.54
C ILE A 326 -19.51 -5.36 13.40
N TYR A 327 -18.95 -4.64 14.37
CA TYR A 327 -18.86 -3.19 14.28
C TYR A 327 -17.86 -2.79 13.20
N THR A 328 -18.32 -1.98 12.27
CA THR A 328 -17.59 -1.62 11.05
C THR A 328 -17.45 -0.12 10.89
N HIS A 329 -18.32 0.67 11.51
CA HIS A 329 -18.34 2.12 11.34
C HIS A 329 -18.65 2.86 12.65
N ALA A 330 -18.19 4.10 12.77
CA ALA A 330 -18.36 4.95 13.94
C ALA A 330 -18.78 6.38 13.54
N ALA A 331 -19.49 7.05 14.43
CA ALA A 331 -19.90 8.44 14.28
C ALA A 331 -19.93 9.12 15.66
N VAL A 332 -19.87 10.45 15.68
CA VAL A 332 -20.04 11.26 16.90
C VAL A 332 -21.49 11.71 16.98
N TYR A 333 -22.17 11.43 18.08
CA TYR A 333 -23.52 11.92 18.35
C TYR A 333 -23.47 13.41 18.73
N ILE A 334 -24.14 14.25 17.95
CA ILE A 334 -24.16 15.71 18.16
C ILE A 334 -25.49 16.20 18.76
N GLY A 335 -26.36 15.30 19.20
CA GLY A 335 -27.69 15.64 19.73
C GLY A 335 -28.79 15.64 18.67
N ASN A 336 -30.05 15.82 19.09
CA ASN A 336 -31.23 15.89 18.22
C ASN A 336 -31.46 14.66 17.30
N GLY A 337 -30.88 13.50 17.65
CA GLY A 337 -30.88 12.31 16.79
C GLY A 337 -29.89 12.39 15.62
N GLU A 338 -29.01 13.40 15.58
CA GLU A 338 -28.03 13.62 14.51
C GLU A 338 -26.61 13.19 14.90
N ILE A 339 -25.83 12.80 13.89
CA ILE A 339 -24.43 12.39 14.01
C ILE A 339 -23.55 13.19 13.04
N LEU A 340 -22.28 13.38 13.40
CA LEU A 340 -21.21 13.65 12.45
C LEU A 340 -20.42 12.37 12.18
N SER A 341 -20.16 12.08 10.92
CA SER A 341 -19.38 10.91 10.53
C SER A 341 -18.57 11.16 9.26
N LEU A 342 -17.51 10.37 9.08
CA LEU A 342 -16.65 10.39 7.90
C LEU A 342 -16.78 9.06 7.15
N ALA A 343 -17.20 9.12 5.88
CA ALA A 343 -17.26 7.99 4.97
C ALA A 343 -16.48 8.29 3.67
N ASN A 344 -16.52 7.38 2.69
CA ASN A 344 -15.78 7.48 1.43
C ASN A 344 -15.94 8.81 0.69
N ASP A 345 -17.08 9.51 0.87
CA ASP A 345 -17.43 10.78 0.22
C ASP A 345 -17.26 12.02 1.13
N GLY A 346 -16.51 11.88 2.23
CA GLY A 346 -16.14 12.97 3.13
C GLY A 346 -16.91 13.00 4.45
N VAL A 347 -16.82 14.12 5.16
CA VAL A 347 -17.61 14.35 6.38
C VAL A 347 -19.05 14.65 6.01
N ASP A 348 -19.98 14.12 6.77
CA ASP A 348 -21.40 14.33 6.60
C ASP A 348 -22.13 14.37 7.94
N CYS A 349 -23.34 14.95 7.93
CA CYS A 349 -24.22 15.07 9.08
C CYS A 349 -25.59 14.49 8.72
N VAL A 350 -25.99 13.40 9.37
CA VAL A 350 -27.27 12.70 9.12
C VAL A 350 -27.94 12.31 10.42
N ARG A 351 -29.19 11.83 10.35
CA ARG A 351 -29.83 11.18 11.50
C ARG A 351 -29.19 9.81 11.75
N ILE A 352 -29.20 9.35 13.00
CA ILE A 352 -28.63 8.05 13.41
C ILE A 352 -29.13 6.91 12.50
N GLU A 353 -30.43 6.92 12.19
CA GLU A 353 -31.16 5.91 11.43
C GLU A 353 -30.97 5.97 9.91
N ASP A 354 -30.45 7.07 9.37
CA ASP A 354 -30.35 7.32 7.92
C ASP A 354 -28.98 6.94 7.33
N ILE A 355 -27.98 6.64 8.17
CA ILE A 355 -26.65 6.22 7.69
C ILE A 355 -26.68 4.97 6.79
N LYS A 356 -27.73 4.14 6.94
CA LYS A 356 -28.01 2.96 6.08
C LYS A 356 -28.03 3.34 4.59
N ASP A 357 -28.44 4.56 4.26
CA ASP A 357 -28.63 5.03 2.89
C ASP A 357 -27.29 5.34 2.19
N TRP A 358 -26.20 5.56 2.94
CA TRP A 358 -24.83 5.63 2.40
C TRP A 358 -24.27 4.24 2.02
N PHE A 359 -24.71 3.21 2.75
CA PHE A 359 -24.08 1.89 2.76
C PHE A 359 -24.91 0.81 2.06
N GLY A 360 -26.17 1.11 1.72
CA GLY A 360 -27.10 0.19 1.04
C GLY A 360 -27.52 -1.02 1.87
N ASN A 361 -27.19 -1.06 3.16
CA ASN A 361 -27.44 -2.18 4.06
C ASN A 361 -28.07 -1.68 5.38
N PRO A 362 -28.92 -2.48 6.05
CA PRO A 362 -29.29 -2.20 7.43
C PRO A 362 -28.03 -2.14 8.29
N ALA A 363 -27.86 -1.04 9.03
CA ALA A 363 -26.68 -0.79 9.84
C ALA A 363 -27.06 -0.73 11.34
N PRO A 364 -27.25 -1.85 12.06
CA PRO A 364 -27.62 -1.81 13.47
C PRO A 364 -26.61 -1.03 14.32
N TRP A 365 -27.06 -0.15 15.20
CA TRP A 365 -26.22 0.74 15.99
C TRP A 365 -26.32 0.51 17.50
N THR A 366 -25.31 0.97 18.24
CA THR A 366 -25.34 1.10 19.70
C THR A 366 -24.64 2.39 20.13
N GLY A 367 -25.06 2.97 21.26
CA GLY A 367 -24.37 4.10 21.86
C GLY A 367 -23.14 3.64 22.65
N PHE A 368 -22.09 4.45 22.64
CA PHE A 368 -20.83 4.16 23.33
C PHE A 368 -20.22 5.46 23.89
N ARG A 369 -20.09 5.55 25.21
CA ARG A 369 -19.45 6.69 25.89
C ARG A 369 -18.02 6.34 26.24
N LEU A 370 -17.08 7.18 25.83
CA LEU A 370 -15.67 7.02 26.17
C LEU A 370 -15.44 7.19 27.68
N ASN A 371 -14.39 6.54 28.19
CA ASN A 371 -13.93 6.75 29.57
C ASN A 371 -13.30 8.15 29.68
N SER A 372 -13.68 8.87 30.74
CA SER A 372 -13.21 10.22 31.11
C SER A 372 -11.98 10.18 32.03
#